data_AF-A0A539DT51-F1
#
_entry.id   AF-A0A539DT51-F1
#
_cell.length_a   1.000
_cell.length_b   1.000
_cell.length_c   1.000
_cell.angle_alpha   90.00
_cell.angle_beta   90.00
_cell.angle_gamma   90.00
#
_symmetry.space_group_name_H-M   'P 1'
#
loop_
_entity.id
_entity.type
_entity.pdbx_description
1 polymer ?
#
loop_
_entity_poly.entity_id
_entity_poly.type
_entity_poly.pdbx_seq_one_letter_code
_entity_poly.pdbx_strand_id
1 'polypeptide(L)'
;MIDRPLAAGWRCSVCGATVDATQPLAWRCPKASDADRHHALELVQAVTPLRSNGNRNPFLAFRRYLAWDTYAASLGLTDAAREAVVMDLDGRIAAVAGTGFATTPFGRADGLSDAL
;
A
#
# COMPACT_ATOMS: atom_id res chain seq x y z
N MET A 1 7.90 -2.36 19.66
CA MET A 1 6.62 -2.97 19.25
C MET A 1 6.91 -3.71 17.96
N ILE A 2 6.56 -5.00 17.83
CA ILE A 2 6.85 -5.76 16.60
C ILE A 2 5.95 -5.22 15.48
N ASP A 3 6.55 -4.61 14.46
CA ASP A 3 5.85 -4.03 13.31
C ASP A 3 5.49 -5.14 12.31
N ARG A 4 4.56 -6.02 12.72
CA ARG A 4 4.13 -7.16 11.90
C ARG A 4 3.11 -6.72 10.85
N PRO A 5 3.25 -7.17 9.58
CA PRO A 5 2.23 -6.97 8.54
C PRO A 5 0.85 -7.47 8.99
N LEU A 6 -0.20 -6.77 8.54
CA LEU A 6 -1.60 -7.01 8.93
C LEU A 6 -2.51 -7.46 7.79
N ALA A 7 -2.09 -7.30 6.54
CA ALA A 7 -2.90 -7.73 5.40
C ALA A 7 -2.88 -9.25 5.28
N ALA A 8 -4.05 -9.88 5.12
CA ALA A 8 -4.17 -11.31 4.92
C ALA A 8 -4.25 -11.70 3.43
N GLY A 9 -4.67 -10.77 2.57
CA GLY A 9 -4.88 -11.01 1.16
C GLY A 9 -5.96 -10.09 0.61
N TRP A 10 -6.62 -10.53 -0.45
CA TRP A 10 -7.62 -9.77 -1.16
C TRP A 10 -8.95 -10.50 -1.23
N ARG A 11 -10.04 -9.75 -1.27
CA ARG A 11 -11.38 -10.26 -1.55
C ARG A 11 -12.04 -9.38 -2.60
N CYS A 12 -12.64 -9.98 -3.63
CA CYS A 12 -13.44 -9.26 -4.59
C CYS A 12 -14.74 -8.78 -3.94
N SER A 13 -15.01 -7.48 -4.02
CA SER A 13 -16.23 -6.87 -3.50
C SER A 13 -17.50 -7.29 -4.25
N VAL A 14 -17.35 -7.73 -5.50
CA VAL A 14 -18.46 -8.10 -6.37
C VAL A 14 -18.76 -9.59 -6.31
N CYS A 15 -17.78 -10.46 -6.56
CA CYS A 15 -18.01 -11.90 -6.66
C CYS A 15 -17.49 -12.70 -5.46
N GLY A 16 -16.86 -12.05 -4.46
CA GLY A 16 -16.36 -12.69 -3.26
C GLY A 16 -15.10 -13.54 -3.43
N ALA A 17 -14.54 -13.67 -4.65
CA ALA A 17 -13.31 -14.43 -4.88
C ALA A 17 -12.15 -13.89 -4.03
N THR A 18 -11.35 -14.77 -3.46
CA THR A 18 -10.22 -14.41 -2.61
C THR A 18 -8.89 -14.63 -3.34
N VAL A 19 -7.90 -13.79 -3.04
CA VAL A 19 -6.52 -13.94 -3.52
C VAL A 19 -5.59 -13.82 -2.33
N ASP A 20 -4.63 -14.74 -2.21
CA ASP A 20 -3.68 -14.73 -1.11
C ASP A 20 -2.70 -13.55 -1.22
N ALA A 21 -2.24 -13.00 -0.09
CA ALA A 21 -1.26 -11.89 -0.09
C ALA A 21 0.10 -12.27 -0.69
N THR A 22 0.41 -13.57 -0.76
CA THR A 22 1.62 -14.10 -1.39
C THR A 22 1.54 -14.19 -2.91
N GLN A 23 0.35 -14.01 -3.49
CA GLN A 23 0.19 -13.96 -4.95
C GLN A 23 0.77 -12.63 -5.49
N PRO A 24 1.83 -12.66 -6.32
CA PRO A 24 2.36 -11.44 -6.92
C PRO A 24 1.36 -10.81 -7.88
N LEU A 25 1.37 -9.47 -7.95
CA LEU A 25 0.66 -8.69 -8.97
C LEU A 25 -0.85 -8.99 -9.04
N ALA A 26 -1.50 -9.15 -7.87
CA ALA A 26 -2.94 -9.39 -7.73
C ALA A 26 -3.78 -8.13 -8.05
N TRP A 27 -3.66 -7.60 -9.28
CA TRP A 27 -4.34 -6.38 -9.72
C TRP A 27 -5.76 -6.62 -10.23
N ARG A 28 -6.06 -7.86 -10.65
CA ARG A 28 -7.35 -8.26 -11.25
C ARG A 28 -7.94 -9.43 -10.48
N CYS A 29 -9.25 -9.38 -10.24
CA CYS A 29 -9.95 -10.53 -9.71
C CYS A 29 -9.80 -11.74 -10.64
N PRO A 30 -9.51 -12.96 -10.12
CA PRO A 30 -9.35 -14.15 -10.95
C PRO A 30 -10.63 -14.57 -11.70
N LYS A 31 -11.79 -14.03 -11.30
CA LYS A 31 -13.08 -14.26 -11.99
C LYS A 31 -13.46 -13.14 -12.97
N ALA A 32 -12.68 -12.07 -13.07
CA ALA A 32 -12.96 -11.01 -14.03
C ALA A 32 -12.58 -11.45 -15.45
N SER A 33 -13.39 -11.07 -16.43
CA SER A 33 -13.16 -11.33 -17.86
C SER A 33 -13.25 -10.03 -18.66
N ASP A 34 -12.94 -10.05 -19.95
CA ASP A 34 -12.98 -8.82 -20.75
C ASP A 34 -14.42 -8.36 -21.05
N ALA A 35 -15.38 -9.28 -20.93
CA ALA A 35 -16.81 -9.00 -20.97
C ALA A 35 -17.39 -8.62 -19.59
N ASP A 36 -16.68 -8.96 -18.50
CA ASP A 36 -17.07 -8.66 -17.12
C ASP A 36 -15.87 -8.15 -16.30
N ARG A 37 -15.63 -6.84 -16.40
CA ARG A 37 -14.49 -6.16 -15.79
C ARG A 37 -14.81 -5.47 -14.46
N HIS A 38 -16.08 -5.46 -14.04
CA HIS A 38 -16.54 -4.72 -12.87
C HIS A 38 -16.23 -5.48 -11.57
N HIS A 39 -14.97 -5.88 -11.37
CA HIS A 39 -14.51 -6.57 -10.18
C HIS A 39 -13.42 -5.74 -9.52
N ALA A 40 -13.57 -5.47 -8.23
CA ALA A 40 -12.58 -4.73 -7.44
C ALA A 40 -12.07 -5.62 -6.29
N LEU A 41 -10.75 -5.77 -6.20
CA LEU A 41 -10.10 -6.46 -5.10
C LEU A 41 -9.89 -5.48 -3.94
N GLU A 42 -10.47 -5.82 -2.79
CA GLU A 42 -10.31 -5.09 -1.54
C GLU A 42 -9.32 -5.82 -0.63
N LEU A 43 -8.52 -5.04 0.11
CA LEU A 43 -7.53 -5.59 1.03
C LEU A 43 -8.24 -6.14 2.28
N VAL A 44 -8.03 -7.42 2.57
CA VAL A 44 -8.54 -8.08 3.77
C VAL A 44 -7.55 -7.86 4.91
N GLN A 45 -7.97 -7.08 5.91
CA GLN A 45 -7.20 -6.83 7.12
C GLN A 45 -8.16 -6.57 8.29
N ALA A 46 -7.70 -6.80 9.53
CA ALA A 46 -8.50 -6.49 10.71
C ALA A 46 -8.81 -4.99 10.77
N VAL A 47 -10.04 -4.64 11.18
CA VAL A 47 -10.40 -3.24 11.43
C VAL A 47 -9.62 -2.78 12.66
N THR A 48 -8.54 -2.05 12.41
CA THR A 48 -7.73 -1.39 13.44
C THR A 48 -7.60 0.08 13.07
N PRO A 49 -7.58 1.01 14.04
CA PRO A 49 -7.31 2.38 13.72
C PRO A 49 -5.99 2.51 12.97
N LEU A 50 -6.00 3.21 11.83
CA LEU A 50 -4.77 3.50 11.11
C LEU A 50 -3.87 4.35 12.01
N ARG A 51 -2.67 3.85 12.31
CA ARG A 51 -1.70 4.51 13.20
C ARG A 51 -0.35 4.56 12.51
N SER A 52 0.16 5.78 12.33
CA SER A 52 1.53 6.01 11.89
C SER A 52 2.51 5.61 12.99
N ASN A 53 3.67 5.09 12.61
CA ASN A 53 4.81 4.91 13.52
C ASN A 53 5.68 6.17 13.68
N GLY A 54 5.29 7.29 13.06
CA GLY A 54 6.00 8.58 13.11
C GLY A 54 7.05 8.79 12.02
N ASN A 55 7.29 7.81 11.13
CA ASN A 55 8.18 8.00 10.00
C ASN A 55 7.62 9.08 9.03
N ARG A 56 8.51 9.88 8.43
CA ARG A 56 8.13 10.91 7.45
C ARG A 56 7.71 10.31 6.11
N ASN A 57 8.34 9.21 5.70
CA ASN A 57 7.98 8.49 4.49
C ASN A 57 6.67 7.73 4.76
N PRO A 58 5.57 8.02 4.05
CA PRO A 58 4.26 7.43 4.34
C PRO A 58 4.22 5.90 4.13
N PHE A 59 5.02 5.36 3.22
CA PHE A 59 5.10 3.90 2.99
C PHE A 59 5.81 3.18 4.13
N LEU A 60 6.70 3.86 4.87
CA LEU A 60 7.28 3.36 6.11
C LEU A 60 6.37 3.62 7.31
N ALA A 61 5.73 4.79 7.34
CA ALA A 61 4.85 5.22 8.42
C ALA A 61 3.67 4.26 8.65
N PHE A 62 3.12 3.75 7.55
CA PHE A 62 1.95 2.88 7.51
C PHE A 62 2.28 1.48 6.97
N ARG A 63 3.56 1.10 6.94
CA ARG A 63 4.07 -0.10 6.26
C ARG A 63 3.25 -1.36 6.55
N ARG A 64 2.99 -1.64 7.82
CA ARG A 64 2.26 -2.83 8.28
C ARG A 64 0.85 -3.01 7.71
N TYR A 65 0.24 -1.95 7.19
CA TYR A 65 -1.12 -1.99 6.60
C TYR A 65 -1.09 -2.27 5.10
N LEU A 66 0.09 -2.32 4.48
CA LEU A 66 0.24 -2.40 3.04
C LEU A 66 0.45 -3.86 2.60
N ALA A 67 -0.24 -4.25 1.53
CA ALA A 67 -0.15 -5.61 0.98
C ALA A 67 1.29 -6.00 0.58
N TRP A 68 2.06 -5.04 0.06
CA TRP A 68 3.44 -5.28 -0.36
C TRP A 68 4.34 -5.74 0.79
N ASP A 69 4.13 -5.22 2.01
CA ASP A 69 4.94 -5.57 3.18
C ASP A 69 4.66 -7.01 3.62
N THR A 70 3.40 -7.44 3.51
CA THR A 70 3.01 -8.85 3.73
C THR A 70 3.64 -9.76 2.69
N TYR A 71 3.58 -9.38 1.41
CA TYR A 71 4.23 -10.13 0.33
C TYR A 71 5.73 -10.24 0.57
N ALA A 72 6.43 -9.14 0.83
CA ALA A 72 7.86 -9.14 1.11
C ALA A 72 8.23 -9.97 2.35
N ALA A 73 7.43 -9.90 3.43
CA ALA A 73 7.63 -10.73 4.61
C ALA A 73 7.46 -12.23 4.29
N SER A 74 6.50 -12.60 3.42
CA SER A 74 6.30 -13.99 2.99
C SER A 74 7.48 -14.57 2.20
N LEU A 75 8.26 -13.70 1.55
CA LEU A 75 9.51 -14.06 0.88
C LEU A 75 10.71 -14.18 1.84
N GLY A 76 10.51 -13.96 3.14
CA GLY A 76 11.56 -14.02 4.16
C GLY A 76 12.43 -12.78 4.27
N LEU A 77 12.04 -11.65 3.67
CA LEU A 77 12.79 -10.39 3.83
C LEU A 77 12.70 -9.92 5.27
N THR A 78 13.86 -9.57 5.83
CA THR A 78 13.95 -8.95 7.17
C THR A 78 13.32 -7.57 7.20
N ASP A 79 12.94 -7.08 8.36
CA ASP A 79 12.35 -5.74 8.52
C ASP A 79 13.25 -4.65 7.94
N ALA A 80 14.57 -4.77 8.11
CA ALA A 80 15.57 -3.86 7.56
C ALA A 80 15.64 -3.94 6.02
N ALA A 81 15.56 -5.14 5.45
CA ALA A 81 15.53 -5.31 3.99
C ALA A 81 14.25 -4.70 3.39
N ARG A 82 13.10 -4.87 4.05
CA ARG A 82 11.83 -4.27 3.60
C ARG A 82 11.87 -2.74 3.67
N GLU A 83 12.47 -2.17 4.72
CA GLU A 83 12.71 -0.73 4.81
C GLU A 83 13.65 -0.21 3.73
N ALA A 84 14.75 -0.93 3.47
CA ALA A 84 15.72 -0.55 2.45
C ALA A 84 15.12 -0.48 1.04
N VAL A 85 14.18 -1.37 0.70
CA VAL A 85 13.45 -1.32 -0.59
C VAL A 85 12.70 0.00 -0.75
N VAL A 86 12.00 0.45 0.30
CA VAL A 86 11.24 1.71 0.26
C VAL A 86 12.19 2.90 0.17
N MET A 87 13.28 2.89 0.94
CA MET A 87 14.27 3.98 0.94
C MET A 87 15.02 4.10 -0.40
N ASP A 88 15.37 2.99 -1.05
CA ASP A 88 15.96 3.01 -2.40
C ASP A 88 14.99 3.59 -3.43
N LEU A 89 13.72 3.16 -3.40
CA LEU A 89 12.69 3.71 -4.28
C LEU A 89 12.47 5.21 -4.03
N ASP A 90 12.41 5.63 -2.77
CA ASP A 90 12.26 7.03 -2.35
C ASP A 90 13.38 7.92 -2.91
N GLY A 91 14.64 7.45 -2.80
CA GLY A 91 15.80 8.14 -3.36
C GLY A 91 15.76 8.24 -4.89
N ARG A 92 15.34 7.16 -5.59
CA ARG A 92 15.18 7.17 -7.05
C ARG A 92 14.09 8.13 -7.52
N ILE A 93 12.98 8.20 -6.80
CA ILE A 93 11.91 9.17 -7.08
C ILE A 93 12.42 10.58 -6.85
N ALA A 94 13.11 10.83 -5.73
CA ALA A 94 13.67 12.14 -5.42
C ALA A 94 14.65 12.64 -6.51
N ALA A 95 15.45 11.73 -7.07
CA ALA A 95 16.38 12.07 -8.16
C ALA A 95 15.67 12.59 -9.44
N VAL A 96 14.41 12.19 -9.67
CA VAL A 96 13.63 12.61 -10.85
C VAL A 96 12.68 13.76 -10.52
N ALA A 97 11.97 13.68 -9.39
CA ALA A 97 10.90 14.60 -9.01
C ALA A 97 11.37 15.76 -8.10
N GLY A 98 12.63 15.77 -7.67
CA GLY A 98 13.18 16.73 -6.70
C GLY A 98 12.77 16.47 -5.25
N THR A 99 11.82 15.55 -5.01
CA THR A 99 11.41 15.09 -3.68
C THR A 99 10.99 13.62 -3.74
N GLY A 100 11.21 12.89 -2.64
CA GLY A 100 10.67 11.55 -2.44
C GLY A 100 9.20 11.59 -2.00
N PHE A 101 8.73 10.48 -1.44
CA PHE A 101 7.42 10.35 -0.83
C PHE A 101 7.31 11.20 0.44
N ALA A 102 6.32 12.10 0.42
CA ALA A 102 5.92 12.89 1.57
C ALA A 102 4.40 12.77 1.76
N THR A 103 3.95 12.88 3.01
CA THR A 103 2.52 13.04 3.28
C THR A 103 2.07 14.39 2.74
N THR A 104 1.09 14.41 1.85
CA THR A 104 0.47 15.65 1.39
C THR A 104 -0.18 16.36 2.58
N PRO A 105 0.21 17.61 2.90
CA PRO A 105 -0.43 18.36 3.96
C PRO A 105 -1.93 18.50 3.68
N PHE A 106 -2.76 18.15 4.66
CA PHE A 106 -4.20 18.39 4.57
C PHE A 106 -4.49 19.79 5.11
N GLY A 107 -4.70 20.75 4.20
CA GLY A 107 -4.93 22.14 4.54
C GLY A 107 -5.42 22.94 3.34
N ARG A 108 -5.67 24.23 3.57
CA ARG A 108 -6.01 25.18 2.49
C ARG A 108 -4.87 25.21 1.47
N ALA A 109 -5.22 25.18 0.20
CA ALA A 109 -4.31 25.41 -0.91
C ALA A 109 -4.87 26.56 -1.72
N ASP A 110 -4.36 27.78 -1.54
CA ASP A 110 -4.99 29.02 -2.01
C ASP A 110 -5.46 28.94 -3.47
N GLY A 111 -4.58 28.51 -4.39
CA GLY A 111 -4.95 28.39 -5.80
C GLY A 111 -6.08 27.41 -6.13
N LEU A 112 -6.24 26.33 -5.36
CA LEU A 112 -7.33 25.35 -5.55
C LEU A 112 -8.58 25.75 -4.77
N SER A 113 -8.41 26.24 -3.54
CA SER A 113 -9.49 26.64 -2.63
C SER A 113 -10.18 27.93 -3.06
N ASP A 114 -9.52 28.79 -3.84
CA ASP A 114 -10.15 29.99 -4.40
C ASP A 114 -10.90 29.68 -5.71
N ALA A 115 -10.61 28.55 -6.37
CA ALA A 115 -11.12 28.19 -7.69
C ALA A 115 -12.32 27.22 -7.68
N LEU A 116 -12.57 26.53 -6.56
CA LEU A 116 -13.64 25.52 -6.37
C LEU A 116 -14.50 25.88 -5.16
#